data_AF-A0A5J5CXL0-F1
#
_entry.id   AF-A0A5J5CXL0-F1
#
_cell.length_a   1.000
_cell.length_b   1.000
_cell.length_c   1.000
_cell.angle_alpha   90.00
_cell.angle_beta   90.00
_cell.angle_gamma   90.00
#
_symmetry.space_group_name_H-M   'P 1'
#
loop_
_entity.id
_entity.type
_entity.pdbx_description
1 polymer ?
#
loop_
_entity_poly.entity_id
_entity_poly.type
_entity_poly.pdbx_seq_one_letter_code
_entity_poly.pdbx_strand_id
1 'polypeptide(L)'
;MMDLKESCGSQGSQESSSLHPTSWQAFAHTSTLHGLRFIFPYGQPSVRRLLWAAALLACLGLLALESAERLAYFLSYPHVTSVDAVVSSSLVFPAVTICNLNAYRFSRLTRNDLYHAGELLALLDVHLTIPQPHLAEPDVLAFLQEKANFTAYRPKAFSMKEFIERVGHDLKEMMLYCRYQGQECSHSDFQTLAPRFPSPFIIQRLVAWMSMDLDPNSIQRYHMRHPATDCLPTSDLKKLTMHINCTSRL
;
A
#
# COMPACT_ATOMS: atom_id res chain seq x y z
N MET A 1 63.10 -35.67 45.44
CA MET A 1 63.42 -37.09 45.66
C MET A 1 62.86 -37.82 44.45
N MET A 2 63.56 -37.78 43.32
CA MET A 2 64.57 -38.78 42.90
C MET A 2 64.10 -40.20 43.17
N ASP A 3 63.71 -40.89 42.10
CA ASP A 3 64.10 -42.28 41.94
C ASP A 3 64.55 -42.53 40.50
N LEU A 4 65.71 -43.15 40.42
CA LEU A 4 66.50 -43.48 39.25
C LEU A 4 66.47 -45.02 39.13
N LYS A 5 66.36 -45.54 37.90
CA LYS A 5 66.87 -46.85 37.43
C LYS A 5 66.10 -48.10 37.95
N GLU A 6 65.86 -49.18 37.21
CA GLU A 6 66.58 -49.88 36.13
C GLU A 6 65.57 -50.43 35.09
N SER A 7 65.89 -50.68 33.81
CA SER A 7 66.65 -51.86 33.39
C SER A 7 66.99 -51.81 31.89
N CYS A 8 68.12 -52.41 31.57
CA CYS A 8 68.80 -52.51 30.28
C CYS A 8 68.21 -53.61 29.39
N GLY A 9 68.27 -53.45 28.06
CA GLY A 9 67.83 -54.47 27.12
C GLY A 9 68.18 -54.18 25.66
N SER A 10 69.49 -54.13 25.38
CA SER A 10 70.21 -54.44 24.13
C SER A 10 69.62 -54.09 22.74
N GLN A 11 70.47 -53.42 21.96
CA GLN A 11 70.36 -53.18 20.52
C GLN A 11 70.17 -54.48 19.71
N GLY A 12 69.22 -54.42 18.77
CA GLY A 12 69.13 -55.28 17.60
C GLY A 12 68.70 -54.40 16.43
N SER A 13 69.63 -54.17 15.52
CA SER A 13 69.60 -53.24 14.39
C SER A 13 68.91 -53.83 13.15
N GLN A 14 68.32 -52.93 12.33
CA GLN A 14 67.92 -53.08 10.91
C GLN A 14 66.60 -53.88 10.70
N GLU A 15 65.60 -53.42 9.94
CA GLU A 15 65.52 -52.42 8.87
C GLU A 15 64.25 -51.57 9.05
N SER A 16 64.42 -50.27 9.20
CA SER A 16 63.34 -49.30 9.00
C SER A 16 63.06 -49.23 7.50
N SER A 17 62.02 -49.92 7.03
CA SER A 17 61.36 -49.60 5.76
C SER A 17 60.71 -48.23 5.91
N SER A 18 61.51 -47.18 5.73
CA SER A 18 61.09 -45.78 5.71
C SER A 18 60.23 -45.55 4.48
N LEU A 19 58.94 -45.84 4.59
CA LEU A 19 57.91 -45.28 3.72
C LEU A 19 57.90 -43.78 3.99
N HIS A 20 58.60 -43.03 3.13
CA HIS A 20 58.46 -41.58 3.06
C HIS A 20 56.96 -41.29 2.97
N PRO A 21 56.35 -40.59 3.94
CA PRO A 21 54.92 -40.28 3.87
C PRO A 21 54.71 -39.54 2.55
N THR A 22 53.81 -40.04 1.70
CA THR A 22 53.41 -39.28 0.51
C THR A 22 52.88 -37.93 1.00
N SER A 23 53.21 -36.87 0.29
CA SER A 23 52.89 -35.47 0.65
C SER A 23 51.44 -35.28 1.14
N TRP A 24 50.51 -36.08 0.60
CA TRP A 24 49.10 -36.09 0.95
C TRP A 24 48.76 -36.60 2.35
N GLN A 25 49.45 -37.62 2.86
CA GLN A 25 49.21 -38.17 4.20
C GLN A 25 49.71 -37.21 5.28
N ALA A 26 50.90 -36.63 5.06
CA ALA A 26 51.43 -35.59 5.94
C ALA A 26 50.46 -34.40 6.01
N PHE A 27 49.93 -33.95 4.85
CA PHE A 27 48.94 -32.89 4.77
C PHE A 27 47.63 -33.22 5.50
N ALA A 28 47.07 -34.41 5.30
CA ALA A 28 45.82 -34.84 5.94
C ALA A 28 45.90 -34.89 7.47
N HIS A 29 47.10 -35.18 8.01
CA HIS A 29 47.36 -35.19 9.45
C HIS A 29 47.59 -33.79 10.04
N THR A 30 48.07 -32.82 9.25
CA THR A 30 48.21 -31.41 9.67
C THR A 30 46.98 -30.56 9.42
N SER A 31 45.99 -31.06 8.67
CA SER A 31 44.77 -30.34 8.35
C SER A 31 43.84 -30.18 9.55
N THR A 32 43.11 -29.06 9.61
CA THR A 32 42.04 -28.82 10.58
C THR A 32 40.71 -29.47 10.16
N LEU A 33 40.64 -30.05 8.95
CA LEU A 33 39.45 -30.75 8.47
C LEU A 33 39.24 -32.05 9.26
N HIS A 34 38.20 -32.05 10.09
CA HIS A 34 37.86 -33.19 10.91
C HIS A 34 37.46 -34.38 10.01
N GLY A 35 37.98 -35.57 10.31
CA GLY A 35 37.73 -36.77 9.51
C GLY A 35 38.79 -37.08 8.45
N LEU A 36 39.52 -36.08 7.94
CA LEU A 36 40.45 -36.25 6.82
C LEU A 36 41.62 -37.19 7.15
N ARG A 37 42.16 -37.09 8.37
CA ARG A 37 43.22 -37.98 8.90
C ARG A 37 42.82 -39.46 8.95
N PHE A 38 41.54 -39.78 9.11
CA PHE A 38 41.06 -41.16 9.16
C PHE A 38 40.86 -41.78 7.77
N ILE A 39 40.85 -40.94 6.74
CA ILE A 39 40.77 -41.34 5.32
C ILE A 39 42.16 -41.60 4.75
N PHE A 40 43.21 -40.97 5.28
CA PHE A 40 44.60 -41.19 4.82
C PHE A 40 45.53 -41.68 5.94
N PRO A 41 45.21 -42.80 6.62
CA PRO A 41 46.13 -43.38 7.59
C PRO A 41 47.36 -43.98 6.89
N TYR A 42 48.47 -44.10 7.62
CA TYR A 42 49.64 -44.85 7.17
C TYR A 42 49.33 -46.36 7.16
N GLY A 43 49.20 -46.98 5.98
CA GLY A 43 48.98 -48.43 5.86
C GLY A 43 48.03 -48.87 4.72
N GLN A 44 47.65 -50.15 4.73
CA GLN A 44 46.78 -50.79 3.72
C GLN A 44 45.33 -50.26 3.77
N PRO A 45 44.60 -50.23 2.63
CA PRO A 45 43.20 -49.81 2.61
C PRO A 45 42.31 -50.76 3.42
N SER A 46 41.38 -50.22 4.21
CA SER A 46 40.45 -51.00 5.05
C SER A 46 39.01 -50.52 4.89
N VAL A 47 38.03 -51.38 5.23
CA VAL A 47 36.59 -51.02 5.24
C VAL A 47 36.32 -49.83 6.15
N ARG A 48 37.05 -49.71 7.27
CA ARG A 48 36.97 -48.57 8.19
C ARG A 48 37.30 -47.24 7.49
N ARG A 49 38.25 -47.24 6.56
CA ARG A 49 38.61 -46.05 5.76
C ARG A 49 37.46 -45.64 4.84
N LEU A 50 36.79 -46.60 4.20
CA LEU A 50 35.63 -46.36 3.34
C LEU A 50 34.48 -45.76 4.15
N LEU A 51 34.23 -46.27 5.36
CA LEU A 51 33.21 -45.71 6.25
C LEU A 51 33.52 -44.26 6.66
N TRP A 52 34.78 -43.95 7.01
CA TRP A 52 35.18 -42.57 7.30
C TRP A 52 35.09 -41.64 6.09
N ALA A 53 35.43 -42.13 4.90
CA ALA A 53 35.29 -41.38 3.66
C ALA A 53 33.82 -41.11 3.34
N ALA A 54 32.95 -42.11 3.46
CA ALA A 54 31.51 -41.98 3.26
C ALA A 54 30.90 -41.00 4.26
N ALA A 55 31.28 -41.08 5.55
CA ALA A 55 30.82 -40.15 6.58
C ALA A 55 31.26 -38.71 6.29
N LEU A 56 32.53 -38.49 5.90
CA LEU A 56 33.01 -37.15 5.57
C LEU A 56 32.31 -36.58 4.33
N LEU A 57 32.09 -37.40 3.30
CA LEU A 57 31.35 -37.00 2.10
C LEU A 57 29.89 -36.67 2.42
N ALA A 58 29.23 -37.45 3.28
CA ALA A 58 27.88 -37.17 3.73
C ALA A 58 27.80 -35.84 4.50
N CYS A 59 28.73 -35.59 5.43
CA CYS A 59 28.81 -34.31 6.14
C CYS A 59 29.06 -33.12 5.20
N LEU A 60 29.94 -33.27 4.20
CA LEU A 60 30.21 -32.23 3.22
C LEU A 60 29.00 -31.96 2.31
N GLY A 61 28.31 -33.02 1.89
CA GLY A 61 27.08 -32.91 1.09
C GLY A 61 25.95 -32.22 1.84
N LEU A 62 25.72 -32.60 3.10
CA LEU A 62 24.73 -31.94 3.97
C LEU A 62 25.08 -30.46 4.20
N LEU A 63 26.34 -30.15 4.46
CA LEU A 63 26.80 -28.76 4.61
C LEU A 63 26.56 -27.95 3.33
N ALA A 64 26.85 -28.50 2.16
CA ALA A 64 26.63 -27.84 0.87
C ALA A 64 25.13 -27.60 0.59
N LEU A 65 24.27 -28.57 0.89
CA LEU A 65 22.82 -28.46 0.72
C LEU A 65 22.23 -27.39 1.66
N GLU A 66 22.52 -27.48 2.96
CA GLU A 66 22.05 -26.52 3.96
C GLU A 66 22.55 -25.10 3.67
N SER A 67 23.82 -24.95 3.27
CA SER A 67 24.37 -23.63 2.92
C SER A 67 23.74 -23.06 1.64
N ALA A 68 23.48 -23.89 0.63
CA ALA A 68 22.77 -23.46 -0.57
C ALA A 68 21.33 -23.04 -0.28
N GLU A 69 20.61 -23.79 0.55
CA GLU A 69 19.24 -23.46 0.97
C GLU A 69 19.21 -22.13 1.75
N ARG A 70 20.12 -21.94 2.70
CA ARG A 70 20.22 -20.69 3.48
C ARG A 70 20.62 -19.51 2.63
N LEU A 71 21.53 -19.70 1.67
CA LEU A 71 21.91 -18.66 0.72
C LEU A 71 20.74 -18.30 -0.21
N ALA A 72 20.00 -19.29 -0.71
CA ALA A 72 18.80 -19.06 -1.52
C ALA A 72 17.72 -18.32 -0.71
N TYR A 73 17.51 -18.67 0.56
CA TYR A 73 16.60 -17.97 1.47
C TYR A 73 17.08 -16.54 1.78
N PHE A 74 18.38 -16.32 1.95
CA PHE A 74 18.91 -14.97 2.13
C PHE A 74 18.70 -14.12 0.87
N LEU A 75 18.96 -14.69 -0.32
CA LEU A 75 18.78 -14.03 -1.61
C LEU A 75 17.32 -13.91 -2.05
N SER A 76 16.37 -14.56 -1.37
CA SER A 76 14.94 -14.31 -1.58
C SER A 76 14.43 -13.07 -0.84
N TYR A 77 15.31 -12.38 -0.10
CA TYR A 77 15.03 -11.14 0.64
C TYR A 77 13.73 -11.19 1.47
N PRO A 78 13.56 -12.21 2.34
CA PRO A 78 12.39 -12.32 3.18
C PRO A 78 12.41 -11.20 4.23
N HIS A 79 11.27 -10.54 4.41
CA HIS A 79 11.08 -9.52 5.43
C HIS A 79 9.99 -9.96 6.40
N VAL A 80 10.19 -9.67 7.69
CA VAL A 80 9.18 -9.88 8.72
C VAL A 80 8.78 -8.50 9.24
N THR A 81 7.48 -8.23 9.25
CA THR A 81 6.94 -6.99 9.79
C THR A 81 6.51 -7.24 11.24
N SER A 82 7.03 -6.45 12.18
CA SER A 82 6.49 -6.37 13.54
C SER A 82 5.50 -5.20 13.61
N VAL A 83 4.33 -5.44 14.16
CA VAL A 83 3.28 -4.43 14.31
C VAL A 83 3.09 -4.15 15.80
N ASP A 84 3.48 -2.94 16.21
CA ASP A 84 3.34 -2.46 17.58
C ASP A 84 2.35 -1.28 17.63
N ALA A 85 1.47 -1.30 18.61
CA ALA A 85 0.55 -0.19 18.89
C ALA A 85 1.09 0.62 20.06
N VAL A 86 1.62 1.82 19.76
CA VAL A 86 2.14 2.75 20.78
C VAL A 86 1.08 3.82 21.06
N VAL A 87 0.75 4.01 22.33
CA VAL A 87 -0.14 5.09 22.77
C VAL A 87 0.68 6.37 22.87
N SER A 88 0.36 7.36 22.05
CA SER A 88 0.90 8.73 22.14
C SER A 88 -0.10 9.65 22.82
N SER A 89 0.35 10.70 23.50
CA SER A 89 -0.51 11.73 24.10
C SER A 89 -0.98 12.78 23.08
N SER A 90 -0.31 12.88 21.93
CA SER A 90 -0.64 13.83 20.86
C SER A 90 -0.37 13.19 19.49
N LEU A 91 -1.28 13.38 18.54
CA LEU A 91 -1.16 12.93 17.16
C LEU A 91 -1.67 14.01 16.21
N VAL A 92 -0.98 14.19 15.09
CA VAL A 92 -1.45 15.06 14.00
C VAL A 92 -2.78 14.52 13.48
N PHE A 93 -3.80 15.39 13.44
CA PHE A 93 -5.10 15.00 12.92
C PHE A 93 -5.00 14.82 11.40
N PRO A 94 -5.53 13.73 10.82
CA PRO A 94 -5.43 13.49 9.40
C PRO A 94 -6.20 14.53 8.61
N ALA A 95 -5.80 14.70 7.35
CA ALA A 95 -6.59 15.48 6.42
C ALA A 95 -7.96 14.82 6.20
N VAL A 96 -9.04 15.55 6.47
CA VAL A 96 -10.41 15.10 6.19
C VAL A 96 -10.83 15.65 4.85
N THR A 97 -11.12 14.75 3.91
CA THR A 97 -11.68 15.13 2.61
C THR A 97 -13.18 14.92 2.60
N ILE A 98 -13.95 15.98 2.35
CA ILE A 98 -15.41 15.93 2.22
C ILE A 98 -15.80 16.17 0.76
N CYS A 99 -16.62 15.29 0.21
CA CYS A 99 -17.15 15.39 -1.16
C CYS A 99 -18.65 15.11 -1.12
N ASN A 100 -19.44 15.92 -1.83
CA ASN A 100 -20.80 15.52 -2.16
C ASN A 100 -20.74 14.51 -3.31
N LEU A 101 -21.48 13.40 -3.18
CA LEU A 101 -21.62 12.42 -4.25
C LEU A 101 -22.47 12.94 -5.40
N ASN A 102 -23.38 13.88 -5.10
CA ASN A 102 -23.99 14.66 -6.15
C ASN A 102 -22.95 15.64 -6.69
N ALA A 103 -22.51 15.37 -7.91
CA ALA A 103 -21.42 16.08 -8.55
C ALA A 103 -21.80 17.52 -8.95
N TYR A 104 -23.10 17.78 -9.19
CA TYR A 104 -23.58 19.06 -9.72
C TYR A 104 -24.90 19.47 -9.05
N ARG A 105 -25.13 20.75 -8.82
CA ARG A 105 -26.43 21.29 -8.42
C ARG A 105 -27.33 21.41 -9.63
N PHE A 106 -28.38 20.59 -9.69
CA PHE A 106 -29.30 20.56 -10.83
C PHE A 106 -29.89 21.94 -11.15
N SER A 107 -30.26 22.71 -10.13
CA SER A 107 -30.79 24.07 -10.27
C SER A 107 -29.83 25.10 -10.89
N ARG A 108 -28.52 24.82 -10.88
CA ARG A 108 -27.47 25.72 -11.42
C ARG A 108 -27.10 25.41 -12.87
N LEU A 109 -27.64 24.35 -13.46
CA LEU A 109 -27.40 23.99 -14.86
C LEU A 109 -28.08 24.98 -15.81
N THR A 110 -27.31 25.45 -16.80
CA THR A 110 -27.81 26.35 -17.84
C THR A 110 -28.01 25.61 -19.16
N ARG A 111 -28.73 26.25 -20.10
CA ARG A 111 -28.87 25.74 -21.47
C ARG A 111 -27.51 25.54 -22.16
N ASN A 112 -26.53 26.42 -21.91
CA ASN A 112 -25.19 26.26 -22.48
C ASN A 112 -24.47 25.02 -21.92
N ASP A 113 -24.65 24.75 -20.62
CA ASP A 113 -24.06 23.59 -19.97
C ASP A 113 -24.65 22.29 -20.51
N LEU A 114 -25.97 22.22 -20.68
CA LEU A 114 -26.62 21.06 -21.29
C LEU A 114 -26.20 20.86 -22.75
N TYR A 115 -25.97 21.94 -23.50
CA TYR A 115 -25.50 21.85 -24.89
C TYR A 115 -24.10 21.22 -24.99
N HIS A 116 -23.16 21.60 -24.11
CA HIS A 116 -21.76 21.14 -24.17
C HIS A 116 -21.46 19.89 -23.34
N ALA A 117 -22.16 19.72 -22.21
CA ALA A 117 -21.90 18.66 -21.24
C ALA A 117 -23.12 17.76 -20.97
N GLY A 118 -24.27 17.97 -21.62
CA GLY A 118 -25.50 17.19 -21.36
C GLY A 118 -25.33 15.68 -21.54
N GLU A 119 -24.55 15.28 -22.55
CA GLU A 119 -24.17 13.87 -22.76
C GLU A 119 -23.25 13.35 -21.64
N LEU A 120 -22.23 14.12 -21.26
CA LEU A 120 -21.32 13.79 -20.16
C LEU A 120 -22.07 13.63 -18.82
N LEU A 121 -23.14 14.40 -18.62
CA LEU A 121 -24.01 14.35 -17.45
C LEU A 121 -25.04 13.21 -17.51
N ALA A 122 -25.11 12.45 -18.61
CA ALA A 122 -26.15 11.47 -18.90
C ALA A 122 -27.58 12.06 -18.82
N LEU A 123 -27.73 13.36 -19.08
CA LEU A 123 -29.02 14.05 -19.14
C LEU A 123 -29.58 14.14 -20.56
N LEU A 124 -28.70 14.11 -21.55
CA LEU A 124 -29.04 14.11 -22.97
C LEU A 124 -28.30 12.98 -23.70
N ASP A 125 -28.85 12.54 -24.81
CA ASP A 125 -28.19 11.59 -25.71
C ASP A 125 -27.29 12.32 -26.75
N VAL A 126 -26.67 11.55 -27.65
CA VAL A 126 -25.82 12.06 -28.74
C VAL A 126 -26.57 13.01 -29.68
N HIS A 127 -27.91 12.92 -29.73
CA HIS A 127 -28.78 13.79 -30.54
C HIS A 127 -29.26 15.02 -29.77
N LEU A 128 -28.74 15.27 -28.55
CA LEU A 128 -29.14 16.37 -27.67
C LEU A 128 -30.62 16.29 -27.24
N THR A 129 -31.16 15.08 -27.13
CA THR A 129 -32.53 14.80 -26.71
C THR A 129 -32.57 14.14 -25.34
N ILE A 130 -33.69 14.29 -24.62
CA ILE A 130 -33.86 13.70 -23.28
C ILE A 130 -34.12 12.19 -23.44
N PRO A 131 -33.25 11.32 -22.90
CA PRO A 131 -33.47 9.88 -22.95
C PRO A 131 -34.62 9.48 -22.02
N GLN A 132 -35.49 8.60 -22.50
CA GLN A 132 -36.56 7.96 -21.69
C GLN A 132 -37.35 8.94 -20.80
N PRO A 133 -38.02 9.97 -21.36
CA PRO A 133 -38.66 11.05 -20.60
C PRO A 133 -39.78 10.58 -19.66
N HIS A 134 -40.33 9.38 -19.87
CA HIS A 134 -41.37 8.78 -19.06
C HIS A 134 -40.89 8.30 -17.67
N LEU A 135 -39.58 8.13 -17.47
CA LEU A 135 -38.99 7.73 -16.18
C LEU A 135 -38.59 8.94 -15.32
N ALA A 136 -38.59 10.15 -15.89
CA ALA A 136 -38.24 11.35 -15.16
C ALA A 136 -39.42 11.86 -14.34
N GLU A 137 -39.13 12.39 -13.15
CA GLU A 137 -40.11 13.10 -12.34
C GLU A 137 -40.62 14.34 -13.12
N PRO A 138 -41.92 14.70 -13.01
CA PRO A 138 -42.51 15.76 -13.83
C PRO A 138 -41.79 17.10 -13.77
N ASP A 139 -41.33 17.50 -12.58
CA ASP A 139 -40.64 18.78 -12.36
C ASP A 139 -39.25 18.80 -13.00
N VAL A 140 -38.54 17.67 -12.94
CA VAL A 140 -37.24 17.47 -13.59
C VAL A 140 -37.40 17.48 -15.10
N LEU A 141 -38.42 16.80 -15.61
CA LEU A 141 -38.73 16.76 -17.04
C LEU A 141 -39.06 18.16 -17.57
N ALA A 142 -39.85 18.95 -16.83
CA ALA A 142 -40.19 20.32 -17.20
C ALA A 142 -38.94 21.21 -17.30
N PHE A 143 -38.04 21.12 -16.31
CA PHE A 143 -36.76 21.83 -16.32
C PHE A 143 -35.91 21.45 -17.54
N LEU A 144 -35.77 20.14 -17.82
CA LEU A 144 -34.98 19.65 -18.95
C LEU A 144 -35.60 20.07 -20.28
N GLN A 145 -36.92 20.00 -20.44
CA GLN A 145 -37.60 20.43 -21.67
C GLN A 145 -37.41 21.92 -21.94
N GLU A 146 -37.46 22.76 -20.89
CA GLU A 146 -37.22 24.19 -21.03
C GLU A 146 -35.76 24.48 -21.43
N LYS A 147 -34.79 23.85 -20.75
CA LYS A 147 -33.37 24.15 -20.94
C LYS A 147 -32.78 23.46 -22.17
N ALA A 148 -33.24 22.27 -22.54
CA ALA A 148 -32.73 21.48 -23.67
C ALA A 148 -33.40 21.81 -25.03
N ASN A 149 -34.15 22.92 -25.13
CA ASN A 149 -34.61 23.41 -26.42
C ASN A 149 -33.49 24.18 -27.16
N PHE A 150 -32.87 23.52 -28.13
CA PHE A 150 -31.74 24.06 -28.91
C PHE A 150 -32.09 24.58 -30.31
N THR A 151 -33.37 24.55 -30.72
CA THR A 151 -33.82 24.87 -32.09
C THR A 151 -33.36 26.23 -32.63
N ALA A 152 -33.29 27.25 -31.78
CA ALA A 152 -32.80 28.60 -32.12
C ALA A 152 -31.66 29.05 -31.19
N TYR A 153 -30.91 28.10 -30.62
CA TYR A 153 -29.87 28.41 -29.65
C TYR A 153 -28.52 28.71 -30.32
N ARG A 154 -27.83 29.75 -29.85
CA ARG A 154 -26.45 30.07 -30.24
C ARG A 154 -25.50 29.69 -29.10
N PRO A 155 -24.66 28.65 -29.26
CA PRO A 155 -23.73 28.22 -28.23
C PRO A 155 -22.75 29.32 -27.83
N LYS A 156 -22.48 29.44 -26.53
CA LYS A 156 -21.46 30.33 -25.98
C LYS A 156 -20.21 29.54 -25.66
N ALA A 157 -19.09 30.25 -25.52
CA ALA A 157 -17.84 29.65 -25.06
C ALA A 157 -18.07 28.89 -23.74
N PHE A 158 -17.44 27.73 -23.62
CA PHE A 158 -17.61 26.82 -22.50
C PHE A 158 -16.24 26.41 -21.95
N SER A 159 -16.12 26.42 -20.63
CA SER A 159 -14.92 26.00 -19.91
C SER A 159 -15.32 25.02 -18.84
N MET A 160 -14.74 23.81 -18.89
CA MET A 160 -15.01 22.78 -17.88
C MET A 160 -14.66 23.23 -16.47
N LYS A 161 -13.62 24.07 -16.31
CA LYS A 161 -13.22 24.60 -15.00
C LYS A 161 -14.30 25.53 -14.44
N GLU A 162 -14.77 26.49 -15.23
CA GLU A 162 -15.84 27.42 -14.83
C GLU A 162 -17.14 26.67 -14.52
N PHE A 163 -17.48 25.71 -15.38
CA PHE A 163 -18.65 24.87 -15.21
C PHE A 163 -18.62 24.16 -13.86
N ILE A 164 -17.54 23.44 -13.55
CA ILE A 164 -17.34 22.73 -12.28
C ILE A 164 -17.42 23.68 -11.09
N GLU A 165 -16.70 24.81 -11.13
CA GLU A 165 -16.66 25.76 -10.02
C GLU A 165 -18.03 26.40 -9.73
N ARG A 166 -18.83 26.65 -10.77
CA ARG A 166 -20.16 27.26 -10.64
C ARG A 166 -21.23 26.28 -10.20
N VAL A 167 -21.32 25.12 -10.86
CA VAL A 167 -22.43 24.18 -10.62
C VAL A 167 -22.12 23.20 -9.49
N GLY A 168 -20.86 23.04 -9.09
CA GLY A 168 -20.47 22.25 -7.92
C GLY A 168 -21.14 22.74 -6.64
N HIS A 169 -21.13 21.91 -5.60
CA HIS A 169 -21.72 22.25 -4.30
C HIS A 169 -20.79 23.15 -3.49
N ASP A 170 -21.35 24.25 -2.98
CA ASP A 170 -20.62 25.16 -2.08
C ASP A 170 -20.66 24.62 -0.64
N LEU A 171 -19.50 24.51 0.00
CA LEU A 171 -19.42 24.10 1.39
C LEU A 171 -20.19 25.04 2.31
N LYS A 172 -20.24 26.33 2.00
CA LYS A 172 -20.97 27.32 2.79
C LYS A 172 -22.46 27.00 2.89
N GLU A 173 -23.05 26.41 1.85
CA GLU A 173 -24.47 26.03 1.82
C GLU A 173 -24.71 24.65 2.45
N MET A 174 -23.73 23.74 2.37
CA MET A 174 -23.84 22.40 2.93
C MET A 174 -23.50 22.34 4.42
N MET A 175 -22.56 23.15 4.91
CA MET A 175 -22.08 23.07 6.29
C MET A 175 -23.00 23.84 7.22
N LEU A 176 -23.73 23.12 8.07
CA LEU A 176 -24.61 23.71 9.08
C LEU A 176 -23.86 24.03 10.38
N TYR A 177 -22.94 23.15 10.76
CA TYR A 177 -22.20 23.25 12.00
C TYR A 177 -20.86 22.53 11.86
N CYS A 178 -19.81 23.15 12.39
CA CYS A 178 -18.47 22.61 12.43
C CYS A 178 -17.87 22.93 13.80
N ARG A 179 -17.38 21.91 14.49
CA ARG A 179 -16.63 22.09 15.74
C ARG A 179 -15.42 21.18 15.78
N TYR A 180 -14.27 21.77 16.09
CA TYR A 180 -12.99 21.10 16.24
C TYR A 180 -12.37 21.45 17.58
N GLN A 181 -12.02 20.46 18.40
CA GLN A 181 -11.49 20.68 19.76
C GLN A 181 -12.31 21.66 20.62
N GLY A 182 -13.63 21.63 20.48
CA GLY A 182 -14.48 22.57 21.19
C GLY A 182 -14.55 23.99 20.61
N GLN A 183 -13.75 24.32 19.59
CA GLN A 183 -13.78 25.60 18.86
C GLN A 183 -14.66 25.51 17.61
N GLU A 184 -15.40 26.58 17.32
CA GLU A 184 -16.20 26.67 16.09
C GLU A 184 -15.28 26.81 14.88
N CYS A 185 -15.57 26.06 13.81
CA CYS A 185 -14.90 26.19 12.52
C CYS A 185 -15.87 26.67 11.44
N SER A 186 -15.32 27.26 10.39
CA SER A 186 -16.05 27.83 9.28
C SER A 186 -15.64 27.20 7.96
N HIS A 187 -16.43 27.41 6.92
CA HIS A 187 -16.14 26.98 5.54
C HIS A 187 -14.81 27.57 5.01
N SER A 188 -14.34 28.69 5.58
CA SER A 188 -13.04 29.29 5.27
C SER A 188 -11.84 28.46 5.72
N ASP A 189 -12.04 27.55 6.68
CA ASP A 189 -10.98 26.67 7.20
C ASP A 189 -10.75 25.46 6.30
N PHE A 190 -11.52 25.34 5.22
CA PHE A 190 -11.44 24.26 4.25
C PHE A 190 -10.87 24.77 2.93
N GLN A 191 -10.00 23.97 2.33
CA GLN A 191 -9.49 24.24 1.01
C GLN A 191 -10.28 23.48 -0.04
N THR A 192 -10.83 24.21 -1.01
CA THR A 192 -11.43 23.62 -2.21
C THR A 192 -10.35 23.06 -3.12
N LEU A 193 -10.38 21.75 -3.37
CA LEU A 193 -9.53 21.09 -4.34
C LEU A 193 -10.36 20.65 -5.55
N ALA A 194 -10.00 21.19 -6.72
CA ALA A 194 -10.51 20.68 -7.98
C ALA A 194 -9.84 19.32 -8.29
N PRO A 195 -10.62 18.29 -8.66
CA PRO A 195 -10.04 17.00 -9.01
C PRO A 195 -9.18 17.12 -10.27
N ARG A 196 -8.02 16.43 -10.27
CA ARG A 196 -7.09 16.41 -11.41
C ARG A 196 -7.67 15.70 -12.64
N PHE A 197 -8.69 14.86 -12.45
CA PHE A 197 -9.50 14.26 -13.50
C PHE A 197 -10.98 14.52 -13.21
N PRO A 198 -11.76 15.05 -14.17
CA PRO A 198 -13.20 15.12 -14.04
C PRO A 198 -13.76 13.69 -14.11
N SER A 199 -14.02 13.09 -12.95
CA SER A 199 -14.90 11.92 -12.90
C SER A 199 -16.33 12.44 -13.02
N PRO A 200 -17.20 11.81 -13.83
CA PRO A 200 -18.62 12.18 -13.89
C PRO A 200 -19.31 12.08 -12.51
N PHE A 201 -18.68 11.41 -11.53
CA PHE A 201 -19.22 11.19 -10.20
C PHE A 201 -18.57 12.02 -9.08
N ILE A 202 -17.44 12.71 -9.30
CA ILE A 202 -16.70 13.39 -8.22
C ILE A 202 -16.10 14.70 -8.71
N ILE A 203 -16.58 15.82 -8.18
CA ILE A 203 -16.28 17.16 -8.74
C ILE A 203 -15.73 18.15 -7.74
N GLN A 204 -16.05 18.01 -6.45
CA GLN A 204 -15.48 18.84 -5.40
C GLN A 204 -14.90 17.97 -4.30
N ARG A 205 -13.59 18.08 -4.07
CA ARG A 205 -12.94 17.54 -2.87
C ARG A 205 -12.59 18.72 -1.98
N LEU A 206 -13.14 18.79 -0.78
CA LEU A 206 -12.73 19.79 0.21
C LEU A 206 -11.80 19.13 1.19
N VAL A 207 -10.59 19.66 1.38
CA VAL A 207 -9.63 19.14 2.35
C VAL A 207 -9.51 20.11 3.51
N ALA A 208 -9.78 19.63 4.72
CA ALA A 208 -9.44 20.31 5.96
C ALA A 208 -8.13 19.76 6.53
N TRP A 209 -7.21 20.65 6.91
CA TRP A 209 -6.01 20.32 7.68
C TRP A 209 -6.17 20.91 9.07
N MET A 210 -6.23 20.06 10.09
CA MET A 210 -6.33 20.48 11.49
C MET A 210 -5.35 19.60 12.32
N SER A 211 -4.99 19.98 13.55
CA SER A 211 -3.97 19.27 14.37
C SER A 211 -4.55 18.84 15.72
N MET A 212 -4.45 17.54 16.09
CA MET A 212 -5.11 16.99 17.30
C MET A 212 -4.19 16.93 18.52
N ASP A 213 -4.77 17.12 19.70
CA ASP A 213 -4.32 16.52 20.96
C ASP A 213 -5.38 15.50 21.41
N LEU A 214 -4.96 14.33 21.91
CA LEU A 214 -5.83 13.21 22.27
C LEU A 214 -6.55 13.47 23.61
N ASP A 215 -7.57 14.33 23.58
CA ASP A 215 -8.49 14.56 24.70
C ASP A 215 -9.87 14.00 24.33
N PRO A 216 -10.60 13.21 25.15
CA PRO A 216 -11.92 12.68 24.79
C PRO A 216 -12.99 13.74 24.42
N ASN A 217 -12.75 15.02 24.71
CA ASN A 217 -13.58 16.16 24.26
C ASN A 217 -13.15 16.77 22.91
N SER A 218 -12.08 16.27 22.29
CA SER A 218 -11.45 16.81 21.06
C SER A 218 -12.06 16.28 19.74
N ILE A 219 -13.21 15.60 19.81
CA ILE A 219 -13.86 14.98 18.65
C ILE A 219 -14.32 16.04 17.64
N GLN A 220 -13.84 15.92 16.40
CA GLN A 220 -14.34 16.73 15.31
C GLN A 220 -15.78 16.34 14.96
N ARG A 221 -16.69 17.32 15.02
CA ARG A 221 -18.11 17.13 14.68
C ARG A 221 -18.50 18.06 13.54
N TYR A 222 -19.02 17.45 12.47
CA TYR A 222 -19.61 18.14 11.35
C TYR A 222 -21.10 17.82 11.26
N HIS A 223 -21.92 18.83 11.03
CA HIS A 223 -23.31 18.64 10.61
C HIS A 223 -23.48 19.24 9.23
N MET A 224 -23.83 18.39 8.27
CA MET A 224 -23.94 18.75 6.86
C MET A 224 -25.40 18.60 6.41
N ARG A 225 -25.91 19.60 5.71
CA ARG A 225 -27.17 19.54 4.98
C ARG A 225 -26.92 18.90 3.63
N HIS A 226 -27.71 17.88 3.31
CA HIS A 226 -27.79 17.35 1.95
C HIS A 226 -28.93 18.05 1.20
N PRO A 227 -28.66 18.87 0.18
CA PRO A 227 -29.70 19.51 -0.62
C PRO A 227 -30.28 18.49 -1.60
N ALA A 228 -31.22 17.67 -1.12
CA ALA A 228 -31.85 16.59 -1.89
C ALA A 228 -32.58 17.08 -3.16
N THR A 229 -33.05 18.33 -3.15
CA THR A 229 -33.71 18.98 -4.29
C THR A 229 -32.78 19.31 -5.44
N ASP A 230 -31.46 19.30 -5.22
CA ASP A 230 -30.45 19.61 -6.24
C ASP A 230 -29.78 18.34 -6.82
N CYS A 231 -30.24 17.16 -6.43
CA CYS A 231 -29.73 15.89 -6.93
C CYS A 231 -30.11 15.66 -8.40
N LEU A 232 -29.16 15.13 -9.18
CA LEU A 232 -29.45 14.70 -10.55
C LEU A 232 -30.40 13.48 -10.54
N PRO A 233 -31.35 13.39 -11.48
CA PRO A 233 -32.33 12.30 -11.52
C PRO A 233 -31.71 10.91 -11.75
N THR A 234 -30.49 10.85 -12.28
CA THR A 234 -29.71 9.61 -12.47
C THR A 234 -28.95 9.16 -11.22
N SER A 235 -28.96 9.96 -10.14
CA SER A 235 -28.28 9.61 -8.89
C SER A 235 -29.22 8.83 -7.96
N ASP A 236 -28.80 7.63 -7.56
CA ASP A 236 -29.52 6.80 -6.59
C ASP A 236 -29.81 7.60 -5.32
N LEU A 237 -31.11 7.82 -5.05
CA LEU A 237 -31.66 8.88 -4.20
C LEU A 237 -31.39 8.74 -2.69
N LYS A 238 -30.44 7.91 -2.22
CA LYS A 238 -30.37 7.52 -0.79
C LYS A 238 -29.00 7.31 -0.17
N LYS A 239 -27.90 7.86 -0.69
CA LYS A 239 -26.63 7.80 0.05
C LYS A 239 -25.86 9.11 0.00
N LEU A 240 -25.87 9.82 1.12
CA LEU A 240 -24.71 10.61 1.53
C LEU A 240 -23.66 9.61 2.06
N THR A 241 -22.95 8.92 1.17
CA THR A 241 -21.73 8.22 1.63
C THR A 241 -20.66 9.28 1.75
N MET A 242 -20.54 9.87 2.95
CA MET A 242 -19.38 10.68 3.30
C MET A 242 -18.17 9.75 3.30
N HIS A 243 -17.47 9.66 2.17
CA HIS A 243 -16.18 9.01 2.12
C HIS A 243 -15.17 9.91 2.85
N ILE A 244 -15.10 9.74 4.18
CA ILE A 244 -13.98 10.23 4.96
C ILE A 244 -12.77 9.41 4.54
N ASN A 245 -12.05 9.88 3.54
CA ASN A 245 -10.79 9.27 3.18
C ASN A 245 -9.73 9.89 4.07
N CYS A 246 -9.45 9.25 5.21
CA CYS A 246 -8.32 9.61 6.07
C CYS A 246 -7.04 9.31 5.30
N THR A 247 -6.44 10.35 4.71
CA THR A 247 -5.11 10.25 4.12
C THR A 247 -4.12 10.70 5.18
N SER A 248 -3.45 9.74 5.82
CA SER A 248 -2.26 10.01 6.61
C SER A 248 -1.17 10.51 5.65
N ARG A 249 -0.66 11.73 5.85
CA ARG A 249 0.68 12.04 5.36
C ARG A 249 1.64 11.22 6.21
N LEU A 250 2.29 10.24 5.60
CA LEU A 250 3.57 9.72 6.10
C LEU A 250 4.63 10.80 5.96
#